data_AF-M2X5P8-F1
#
_entry.id   AF-M2X5P8-F1
#
_cell.length_a   1.000
_cell.length_b   1.000
_cell.length_c   1.000
_cell.angle_alpha   90.00
_cell.angle_beta   90.00
_cell.angle_gamma   90.00
#
_symmetry.space_group_name_H-M   'P 1'
#
loop_
_entity.id
_entity.type
_entity.pdbx_description
1 polymer ?
#
loop_
_entity_poly.entity_id
_entity_poly.type
_entity_poly.pdbx_seq_one_letter_code
_entity_poly.pdbx_strand_id
1 'polypeptide(L)'
;MTEVAEESFDFLVMIMVDYFLGNDEKRKKVSLKDDLSTRRKVERLEAIGRDIGRRWLEKLSEGTPHFSTELDKVKFICKEFWIATFQKQIDNLKTNNKGTYVLSDKRFRSLLHVSETPDAIGQLEDYIIFPLGIIKGAFESLGMNCEVYGDCSSAPSCIFTVNLKEQE
;
A
#
# COMPACT_ATOMS: atom_id res chain seq x y z
N MET A 1 -16.66 1.44 -19.79
CA MET A 1 -15.28 1.89 -20.09
C MET A 1 -14.43 1.98 -18.81
N THR A 2 -15.05 2.02 -17.62
CA THR A 2 -14.37 2.03 -16.32
C THR A 2 -13.83 0.64 -15.94
N GLU A 3 -14.65 -0.44 -15.97
CA GLU A 3 -14.22 -1.80 -15.56
C GLU A 3 -12.92 -2.32 -16.22
N VAL A 4 -12.70 -2.07 -17.51
CA VAL A 4 -11.47 -2.53 -18.21
C VAL A 4 -10.22 -1.83 -17.69
N ALA A 5 -10.32 -0.54 -17.34
CA ALA A 5 -9.21 0.20 -16.75
C ALA A 5 -8.92 -0.25 -15.31
N GLU A 6 -9.92 -0.81 -14.63
CA GLU A 6 -9.85 -1.18 -13.22
C GLU A 6 -9.10 -2.49 -13.01
N GLU A 7 -9.43 -3.51 -13.78
CA GLU A 7 -8.67 -4.78 -13.80
C GLU A 7 -7.21 -4.55 -14.24
N SER A 8 -6.99 -3.56 -15.13
CA SER A 8 -5.66 -3.20 -15.61
C SER A 8 -4.72 -2.71 -14.50
N PHE A 9 -5.24 -2.12 -13.42
CA PHE A 9 -4.43 -1.68 -12.29
C PHE A 9 -3.86 -2.88 -11.51
N ASP A 10 -4.68 -3.87 -11.22
CA ASP A 10 -4.26 -5.07 -10.49
C ASP A 10 -3.22 -5.87 -11.29
N PHE A 11 -3.46 -6.04 -12.61
CA PHE A 11 -2.46 -6.65 -13.51
C PHE A 11 -1.17 -5.83 -13.62
N LEU A 12 -1.27 -4.49 -13.63
CA LEU A 12 -0.09 -3.63 -13.64
C LEU A 12 0.73 -3.81 -12.37
N VAL A 13 0.10 -3.84 -11.19
CA VAL A 13 0.80 -4.09 -9.91
C VAL A 13 1.50 -5.44 -9.94
N MET A 14 0.81 -6.49 -10.40
CA MET A 14 1.38 -7.82 -10.53
C MET A 14 2.61 -7.83 -11.45
N ILE A 15 2.50 -7.23 -12.65
CA ILE A 15 3.61 -7.14 -13.62
C ILE A 15 4.76 -6.30 -13.06
N MET A 16 4.48 -5.22 -12.34
CA MET A 16 5.52 -4.39 -11.72
C MET A 16 6.28 -5.19 -10.66
N VAL A 17 5.58 -5.92 -9.79
CA VAL A 17 6.20 -6.77 -8.76
C VAL A 17 7.08 -7.84 -9.42
N ASP A 18 6.56 -8.54 -10.42
CA ASP A 18 7.33 -9.54 -11.18
C ASP A 18 8.55 -8.94 -11.90
N TYR A 19 8.41 -7.74 -12.48
CA TYR A 19 9.49 -7.06 -13.19
C TYR A 19 10.62 -6.61 -12.23
N PHE A 20 10.25 -6.06 -11.06
CA PHE A 20 11.22 -5.58 -10.08
C PHE A 20 11.82 -6.73 -9.28
N LEU A 21 11.01 -7.66 -8.80
CA LEU A 21 11.41 -8.65 -7.79
C LEU A 21 11.64 -10.05 -8.37
N GLY A 22 11.18 -10.30 -9.59
CA GLY A 22 11.43 -11.55 -10.33
C GLY A 22 10.61 -12.73 -9.81
N ASN A 23 10.25 -13.65 -10.71
CA ASN A 23 9.62 -14.92 -10.34
C ASN A 23 10.71 -15.90 -9.88
N ASP A 24 10.92 -15.99 -8.56
CA ASP A 24 12.10 -16.65 -7.99
C ASP A 24 11.88 -18.15 -7.67
N GLU A 25 11.94 -19.02 -8.68
CA GLU A 25 12.43 -20.39 -8.44
C GLU A 25 13.91 -20.41 -7.98
N LYS A 26 14.61 -19.26 -8.06
CA LYS A 26 16.02 -19.10 -7.73
C LYS A 26 16.33 -18.57 -6.33
N ARG A 27 15.34 -18.22 -5.49
CA ARG A 27 15.54 -17.73 -4.11
C ARG A 27 16.15 -18.76 -3.14
N LYS A 28 16.25 -20.06 -3.50
CA LYS A 28 16.81 -21.12 -2.64
C LYS A 28 18.35 -21.13 -2.49
N LYS A 29 19.10 -20.15 -3.04
CA LYS A 29 20.55 -20.00 -2.81
C LYS A 29 20.93 -18.52 -2.69
N VAL A 30 20.85 -17.92 -1.51
CA VAL A 30 21.20 -16.49 -1.35
C VAL A 30 22.58 -16.31 -0.74
N SER A 31 23.42 -15.57 -1.50
CA SER A 31 24.66 -14.94 -1.05
C SER A 31 24.37 -13.50 -0.59
N LEU A 32 25.13 -12.99 0.39
CA LEU A 32 24.98 -11.65 1.01
C LEU A 32 24.97 -10.45 0.03
N LYS A 33 25.39 -10.62 -1.23
CA LYS A 33 25.35 -9.55 -2.26
C LYS A 33 23.98 -9.37 -2.91
N ASP A 34 23.15 -10.41 -2.92
CA ASP A 34 21.81 -10.34 -3.53
C ASP A 34 20.85 -9.52 -2.66
N ASP A 35 21.02 -9.54 -1.33
CA ASP A 35 20.19 -8.84 -0.35
C ASP A 35 20.15 -7.31 -0.57
N LEU A 36 21.32 -6.68 -0.73
CA LEU A 36 21.40 -5.23 -0.98
C LEU A 36 20.78 -4.83 -2.32
N SER A 37 20.94 -5.68 -3.34
CA SER A 37 20.39 -5.41 -4.67
C SER A 37 18.86 -5.52 -4.66
N THR A 38 18.32 -6.56 -4.03
CA THR A 38 16.88 -6.77 -3.85
C THR A 38 16.27 -5.65 -3.03
N ARG A 39 16.91 -5.27 -1.92
CA ARG A 39 16.48 -4.12 -1.10
C ARG A 39 16.35 -2.83 -1.89
N ARG A 40 17.32 -2.52 -2.77
CA ARG A 40 17.23 -1.33 -3.64
C ARG A 40 16.06 -1.41 -4.63
N LYS A 41 15.69 -2.61 -5.11
CA LYS A 41 14.53 -2.78 -5.99
C LYS A 41 13.22 -2.59 -5.23
N VAL A 42 13.12 -3.13 -4.02
CA VAL A 42 12.00 -2.91 -3.09
C VAL A 42 11.83 -1.42 -2.79
N GLU A 43 12.91 -0.73 -2.40
CA GLU A 43 12.89 0.71 -2.10
C GLU A 43 12.44 1.55 -3.32
N ARG A 44 12.84 1.16 -4.53
CA ARG A 44 12.40 1.81 -5.77
C ARG A 44 10.92 1.58 -6.05
N LEU A 45 10.44 0.34 -5.88
CA LEU A 45 9.03 0.01 -6.10
C LEU A 45 8.12 0.77 -5.12
N GLU A 46 8.51 0.81 -3.83
CA GLU A 46 7.83 1.62 -2.82
C GLU A 46 7.86 3.12 -3.19
N ALA A 47 9.00 3.62 -3.69
CA ALA A 47 9.13 5.03 -4.07
C ALA A 47 8.22 5.43 -5.23
N ILE A 48 8.08 4.57 -6.25
CA ILE A 48 7.14 4.80 -7.34
C ILE A 48 5.71 4.85 -6.80
N GLY A 49 5.35 3.90 -5.92
CA GLY A 49 4.05 3.91 -5.24
C GLY A 49 3.82 5.21 -4.48
N ARG A 50 4.82 5.68 -3.72
CA ARG A 50 4.77 6.92 -2.93
C ARG A 50 4.52 8.15 -3.79
N ASP A 51 5.24 8.30 -4.89
CA ASP A 51 5.08 9.44 -5.79
C ASP A 51 3.68 9.45 -6.43
N ILE A 52 3.17 8.27 -6.80
CA ILE A 52 1.81 8.12 -7.34
C ILE A 52 0.76 8.46 -6.28
N GLY A 53 0.88 7.89 -5.08
CA GLY A 53 -0.06 8.12 -3.98
C GLY A 53 -0.15 9.58 -3.59
N ARG A 54 0.99 10.28 -3.55
CA ARG A 54 1.04 11.71 -3.28
C ARG A 54 0.27 12.53 -4.32
N ARG A 55 0.57 12.34 -5.61
CA ARG A 55 -0.10 13.08 -6.69
C ARG A 55 -1.59 12.74 -6.80
N TRP A 56 -1.92 11.48 -6.56
CA TRP A 56 -3.30 11.01 -6.59
C TRP A 56 -4.13 11.68 -5.50
N LEU A 57 -3.59 11.75 -4.28
CA LEU A 57 -4.28 12.42 -3.19
C LEU A 57 -4.31 13.94 -3.34
N GLU A 58 -3.25 14.58 -3.85
CA GLU A 58 -3.25 16.02 -4.16
C GLU A 58 -4.44 16.36 -5.08
N LYS A 59 -4.66 15.56 -6.13
CA LYS A 59 -5.80 15.72 -7.04
C LYS A 59 -7.15 15.43 -6.37
N LEU A 60 -7.25 14.41 -5.53
CA LEU A 60 -8.50 14.05 -4.85
C LEU A 60 -8.89 15.05 -3.76
N SER A 61 -7.90 15.68 -3.12
CA SER A 61 -8.13 16.68 -2.07
C SER A 61 -8.48 18.06 -2.63
N GLU A 62 -8.34 18.28 -3.94
CA GLU A 62 -8.72 19.52 -4.61
C GLU A 62 -10.23 19.76 -4.45
N GLY A 63 -10.61 20.76 -3.65
CA GLY A 63 -12.00 21.08 -3.32
C GLY A 63 -12.56 20.37 -2.08
N THR A 64 -11.75 19.59 -1.35
CA THR A 64 -12.14 19.02 -0.06
C THR A 64 -12.08 20.11 1.03
N PRO A 65 -13.09 20.22 1.92
CA PRO A 65 -13.05 21.16 3.03
C PRO A 65 -11.84 20.93 3.93
N HIS A 66 -11.40 22.00 4.61
CA HIS A 66 -10.19 21.98 5.43
C HIS A 66 -10.26 20.90 6.52
N PHE A 67 -9.23 20.06 6.61
CA PHE A 67 -9.13 19.05 7.65
C PHE A 67 -8.89 19.70 9.01
N SER A 68 -9.79 19.48 9.96
CA SER A 68 -9.70 20.10 11.29
C SER A 68 -8.80 19.30 12.25
N THR A 69 -8.71 17.99 12.05
CA THR A 69 -7.90 17.09 12.89
C THR A 69 -7.13 16.07 12.06
N GLU A 70 -6.10 15.45 12.64
CA GLU A 70 -5.41 14.31 12.03
C GLU A 70 -6.37 13.16 11.74
N LEU A 71 -7.32 12.90 12.64
CA LEU A 71 -8.33 11.85 12.46
C LEU A 71 -9.22 12.11 11.24
N ASP A 72 -9.53 13.37 10.93
CA ASP A 72 -10.30 13.70 9.72
C ASP A 72 -9.52 13.39 8.45
N LYS A 73 -8.21 13.66 8.45
CA LYS A 73 -7.31 13.27 7.36
C LYS A 73 -7.29 11.75 7.18
N VAL A 74 -7.15 10.99 8.28
CA VAL A 74 -7.17 9.51 8.22
C VAL A 74 -8.52 8.99 7.72
N LYS A 75 -9.64 9.58 8.16
CA LYS A 75 -10.98 9.20 7.68
C LYS A 75 -11.17 9.47 6.20
N PHE A 76 -10.64 10.58 5.69
CA PHE A 76 -10.64 10.88 4.26
C PHE A 76 -9.87 9.82 3.48
N ILE A 77 -8.70 9.41 3.97
CA ILE A 77 -7.92 8.32 3.36
C ILE A 77 -8.72 7.01 3.37
N CYS A 78 -9.29 6.61 4.51
CA CYS A 78 -10.06 5.37 4.66
C CYS A 78 -11.34 5.30 3.79
N LYS A 79 -11.84 6.44 3.32
CA LYS A 79 -13.10 6.54 2.55
C LYS A 79 -12.83 6.98 1.13
N GLU A 80 -12.59 8.27 0.91
CA GLU A 80 -12.51 8.86 -0.42
C GLU A 80 -11.32 8.33 -1.21
N PHE A 81 -10.13 8.35 -0.61
CA PHE A 81 -8.92 7.84 -1.26
C PHE A 81 -8.97 6.32 -1.45
N TRP A 82 -9.41 5.56 -0.42
CA TRP A 82 -9.48 4.11 -0.51
C TRP A 82 -10.50 3.66 -1.56
N ILE A 83 -11.65 4.33 -1.67
CA ILE A 83 -12.63 4.08 -2.75
C ILE A 83 -12.00 4.41 -4.09
N ALA A 84 -11.37 5.58 -4.24
CA ALA A 84 -10.80 6.00 -5.51
C ALA A 84 -9.65 5.09 -5.99
N THR A 85 -8.95 4.42 -5.07
CA THR A 85 -7.76 3.62 -5.38
C THR A 85 -8.04 2.11 -5.40
N PHE A 86 -8.79 1.61 -4.42
CA PHE A 86 -9.06 0.18 -4.20
C PHE A 86 -10.55 -0.18 -4.31
N GLN A 87 -11.40 0.79 -4.66
CA GLN A 87 -12.84 0.62 -4.91
C GLN A 87 -13.67 0.11 -3.75
N LYS A 88 -13.17 0.28 -2.54
CA LYS A 88 -13.91 0.03 -1.33
C LYS A 88 -13.46 0.98 -0.24
N GLN A 89 -14.25 1.08 0.82
CA GLN A 89 -13.80 1.71 2.05
C GLN A 89 -13.01 0.70 2.89
N ILE A 90 -12.15 1.21 3.76
CA ILE A 90 -11.56 0.40 4.83
C ILE A 90 -12.66 -0.20 5.70
N ASP A 91 -12.58 -1.50 6.00
CA ASP A 91 -13.59 -2.20 6.79
C ASP A 91 -13.55 -1.78 8.26
N ASN A 92 -12.35 -1.49 8.78
CA ASN A 92 -12.18 -1.13 10.18
C ASN A 92 -10.97 -0.21 10.39
N LEU A 93 -11.19 0.89 11.11
CA LEU A 93 -10.15 1.83 11.53
C LEU A 93 -10.04 1.79 13.06
N LYS A 94 -8.85 1.47 13.58
CA LYS A 94 -8.50 1.59 15.01
C LYS A 94 -7.41 2.63 15.18
N THR A 95 -7.37 3.29 16.34
CA THR A 95 -6.29 4.19 16.72
C THR A 95 -6.00 4.07 18.22
N ASN A 96 -4.76 4.32 18.61
CA ASN A 96 -4.37 4.46 20.01
C ASN A 96 -4.48 5.92 20.52
N ASN A 97 -4.96 6.86 19.70
CA ASN A 97 -4.97 8.31 19.95
C ASN A 97 -3.59 8.90 20.28
N LYS A 98 -2.51 8.20 19.92
CA LYS A 98 -1.10 8.58 20.13
C LYS A 98 -0.30 8.40 18.83
N GLY A 99 -0.91 8.72 17.70
CA GLY A 99 -0.25 8.67 16.39
C GLY A 99 -0.17 7.29 15.71
N THR A 100 -0.70 6.22 16.29
CA THR A 100 -0.82 4.92 15.60
C THR A 100 -2.24 4.69 15.11
N TYR A 101 -2.38 4.33 13.84
CA TYR A 101 -3.62 3.94 13.19
C TYR A 101 -3.48 2.55 12.58
N VAL A 102 -4.53 1.74 12.71
CA VAL A 102 -4.59 0.39 12.13
C VAL A 102 -5.81 0.34 11.22
N LEU A 103 -5.56 0.18 9.92
CA LEU A 103 -6.55 0.12 8.86
C LEU A 103 -6.67 -1.35 8.44
N SER A 104 -7.84 -1.95 8.59
CA SER A 104 -8.09 -3.34 8.19
C SER A 104 -8.92 -3.38 6.92
N ASP A 105 -8.40 -4.05 5.89
CA ASP A 105 -9.10 -4.37 4.67
C ASP A 105 -9.24 -5.90 4.58
N LYS A 106 -10.46 -6.42 4.76
CA LYS A 106 -10.74 -7.86 4.81
C LYS A 106 -10.61 -8.56 3.46
N ARG A 107 -10.67 -7.79 2.37
CA ARG A 107 -10.75 -8.26 0.97
C ARG A 107 -9.97 -7.27 0.12
N PHE A 108 -8.67 -7.19 0.38
CA PHE A 108 -7.79 -6.22 -0.24
C PHE A 108 -7.60 -6.55 -1.71
N ARG A 109 -8.00 -5.62 -2.58
CA ARG A 109 -8.16 -5.87 -4.02
C ARG A 109 -6.89 -6.39 -4.69
N SER A 110 -5.75 -5.78 -4.38
CA SER A 110 -4.46 -6.15 -5.00
C SER A 110 -4.01 -7.58 -4.70
N LEU A 111 -4.65 -8.28 -3.75
CA LEU A 111 -4.38 -9.67 -3.43
C LEU A 111 -5.44 -10.65 -3.93
N LEU A 112 -6.55 -10.18 -4.52
CA LEU A 112 -7.64 -11.06 -4.97
C LEU A 112 -7.22 -12.03 -6.08
N HIS A 113 -6.22 -11.65 -6.87
CA HIS A 113 -5.74 -12.44 -8.00
C HIS A 113 -4.46 -13.24 -7.70
N VAL A 114 -3.90 -13.11 -6.48
CA VAL A 114 -2.74 -13.91 -6.08
C VAL A 114 -3.22 -15.31 -5.71
N SER A 115 -2.72 -16.33 -6.41
CA SER A 115 -3.17 -17.71 -6.20
C SER A 115 -2.88 -18.17 -4.76
N GLU A 116 -3.80 -18.90 -4.13
CA GLU A 116 -3.65 -19.52 -2.80
C GLU A 116 -2.70 -20.73 -2.81
N THR A 117 -1.58 -20.67 -3.54
CA THR A 117 -0.57 -21.73 -3.50
C THR A 117 0.41 -21.48 -2.34
N PRO A 118 0.86 -22.52 -1.62
CA PRO A 118 1.78 -22.36 -0.49
C PRO A 118 3.09 -21.65 -0.84
N ASP A 119 3.56 -21.79 -2.08
CA ASP A 119 4.76 -21.14 -2.61
C ASP A 119 4.53 -19.64 -2.92
N ALA A 120 3.28 -19.21 -3.09
CA ALA A 120 2.92 -17.80 -3.31
C ALA A 120 2.85 -16.97 -2.01
N ILE A 121 2.85 -17.60 -0.82
CA ILE A 121 2.75 -16.89 0.46
C ILE A 121 3.98 -15.99 0.68
N GLY A 122 5.17 -16.44 0.31
CA GLY A 122 6.39 -15.62 0.35
C GLY A 122 6.42 -14.49 -0.70
N GLN A 123 5.50 -14.50 -1.66
CA GLN A 123 5.33 -13.44 -2.67
C GLN A 123 4.26 -12.42 -2.25
N LEU A 124 3.35 -12.74 -1.31
CA LEU A 124 2.29 -11.83 -0.87
C LEU A 124 2.84 -10.52 -0.29
N GLU A 125 3.94 -10.60 0.46
CA GLU A 125 4.63 -9.41 0.99
C GLU A 125 5.20 -8.54 -0.13
N ASP A 126 5.63 -9.15 -1.24
CA ASP A 126 6.17 -8.43 -2.40
C ASP A 126 5.04 -7.66 -3.13
N TYR A 127 3.84 -8.24 -3.22
CA TYR A 127 2.68 -7.60 -3.86
C TYR A 127 2.14 -6.37 -3.14
N ILE A 128 2.42 -6.20 -1.85
CA ILE A 128 1.95 -5.04 -1.08
C ILE A 128 2.95 -3.90 -1.00
N ILE A 129 4.21 -4.08 -1.44
CA ILE A 129 5.23 -3.02 -1.42
C ILE A 129 4.76 -1.77 -2.17
N PHE A 130 4.21 -1.98 -3.36
CA PHE A 130 3.72 -0.87 -4.18
C PHE A 130 2.49 -0.17 -3.55
N PRO A 131 1.43 -0.89 -3.14
CA PRO A 131 0.34 -0.31 -2.35
C PRO A 131 0.78 0.41 -1.07
N LEU A 132 1.75 -0.12 -0.32
CA LEU A 132 2.31 0.52 0.88
C LEU A 132 2.93 1.87 0.55
N GLY A 133 3.67 1.94 -0.57
CA GLY A 133 4.15 3.20 -1.13
C GLY A 133 3.02 4.18 -1.39
N ILE A 134 1.97 3.75 -2.11
CA ILE A 134 0.80 4.59 -2.42
C ILE A 134 0.17 5.16 -1.15
N ILE A 135 -0.06 4.31 -0.14
CA ILE A 135 -0.66 4.70 1.13
C ILE A 135 0.24 5.73 1.82
N LYS A 136 1.55 5.47 1.94
CA LYS A 136 2.51 6.39 2.54
C LYS A 136 2.52 7.76 1.85
N GLY A 137 2.54 7.78 0.51
CA GLY A 137 2.49 9.02 -0.27
C GLY A 137 1.22 9.84 -0.05
N ALA A 138 0.09 9.17 0.16
CA ALA A 138 -1.16 9.84 0.54
C ALA A 138 -1.07 10.48 1.92
N PHE A 139 -0.57 9.79 2.94
CA PHE A 139 -0.39 10.41 4.26
C PHE A 139 0.57 11.61 4.20
N GLU A 140 1.69 11.49 3.49
CA GLU A 140 2.66 12.57 3.30
C GLU A 140 2.06 13.78 2.57
N SER A 141 1.17 13.57 1.59
CA SER A 141 0.46 14.64 0.88
C SER A 141 -0.41 15.50 1.80
N LEU A 142 -0.99 14.92 2.85
CA LEU A 142 -1.74 15.66 3.88
C LEU A 142 -0.86 16.27 4.97
N GLY A 143 0.47 16.22 4.80
CA GLY A 143 1.45 16.70 5.77
C GLY A 143 1.62 15.79 6.99
N MET A 144 1.22 14.51 6.90
CA MET A 144 1.43 13.53 7.97
C MET A 144 2.67 12.69 7.63
N ASN A 145 3.78 12.96 8.30
CA ASN A 145 4.98 12.13 8.16
C ASN A 145 4.77 10.81 8.91
N CYS A 146 4.89 9.68 8.22
CA CYS A 146 4.55 8.38 8.81
C CYS A 146 5.38 7.21 8.26
N GLU A 147 5.40 6.14 9.04
CA GLU A 147 5.79 4.81 8.57
C GLU A 147 4.55 3.95 8.37
N VAL A 148 4.52 3.19 7.28
CA VAL A 148 3.41 2.32 6.94
C VAL A 148 3.93 0.89 6.83
N TYR A 149 3.30 -0.01 7.58
CA TYR A 149 3.59 -1.44 7.58
C TYR A 149 2.34 -2.20 7.12
N GLY A 150 2.51 -3.27 6.36
CA GLY A 150 1.41 -4.12 5.89
C GLY A 150 1.61 -5.56 6.36
N ASP A 151 0.56 -6.18 6.87
CA ASP A 151 0.50 -7.61 7.20
C ASP A 151 -0.64 -8.24 6.41
N CYS A 152 -0.30 -9.14 5.49
CA CYS A 152 -1.26 -9.89 4.71
C CYS A 152 -1.10 -11.42 4.88
N SER A 153 -0.72 -11.86 6.08
CA SER A 153 -0.59 -13.28 6.45
C SER A 153 -1.89 -14.09 6.27
N SER A 154 -3.03 -13.42 6.09
CA SER A 154 -4.35 -14.03 5.88
C SER A 154 -5.02 -13.49 4.62
N ALA A 155 -4.37 -13.62 3.46
CA ALA A 155 -4.94 -13.24 2.17
C ALA A 155 -6.38 -13.82 2.00
N PRO A 156 -7.32 -13.04 1.43
CA PRO A 156 -7.16 -11.73 0.81
C PRO A 156 -7.21 -10.56 1.80
N SER A 157 -7.21 -10.80 3.11
CA SER A 157 -7.21 -9.73 4.11
C SER A 157 -5.82 -9.12 4.26
N CYS A 158 -5.75 -7.81 4.42
CA CYS A 158 -4.53 -7.12 4.81
C CYS A 158 -4.78 -6.06 5.89
N ILE A 159 -3.81 -5.91 6.80
CA ILE A 159 -3.82 -4.93 7.88
C ILE A 159 -2.68 -3.95 7.64
N PHE A 160 -3.01 -2.67 7.55
CA PHE A 160 -2.05 -1.58 7.40
C PHE A 160 -1.91 -0.84 8.72
N THR A 161 -0.68 -0.80 9.25
CA THR A 161 -0.35 -0.04 10.46
C THR A 161 0.39 1.22 10.06
N VAL A 162 -0.17 2.38 10.41
CA VAL A 162 0.41 3.69 10.15
C VAL A 162 0.85 4.31 11.46
N ASN A 163 2.14 4.60 11.57
CA ASN A 163 2.74 5.27 12.72
C ASN A 163 3.18 6.67 12.30
N LEU A 164 2.54 7.69 12.86
CA LEU A 164 2.95 9.08 12.68
C LEU A 164 4.27 9.33 13.42
N LYS A 165 5.19 10.03 12.77
CA LYS A 165 6.43 10.51 13.39
C LYS A 165 6.15 11.86 14.04
N GLU A 166 6.62 12.05 15.27
CA GLU A 166 6.61 13.37 15.91
C GLU A 166 7.42 14.35 15.03
N GLN A 167 6.89 15.55 14.83
CA GLN A 167 7.65 16.65 14.23
C GLN A 167 8.57 17.20 15.32
N GLU A 168 9.88 16.97 15.18
CA GLU A 168 10.92 17.69 15.96
C GLU A 168 10.91 19.20 15.66
#